data_AF-A0A7V2RP36-F1
#
_entry.id   AF-A0A7V2RP36-F1
#
_cell.length_a   1.000
_cell.length_b   1.000
_cell.length_c   1.000
_cell.angle_alpha   90.00
_cell.angle_beta   90.00
_cell.angle_gamma   90.00
#
_symmetry.space_group_name_H-M   'P 1'
#
loop_
_entity.id
_entity.type
_entity.pdbx_description
1 polymer ?
#
loop_
_entity_poly.entity_id
_entity_poly.type
_entity_poly.pdbx_seq_one_letter_code
_entity_poly.pdbx_strand_id
1 'polypeptide(L)'
;MLKEKNDWLKISFTAVNSGRMNIDMRQKGTEHWVVFNFDRSIYKAKLGGLRQNIKRQLAKEGFRLDAGKTVKNYELKISAIMPTPLPKKAEPKPLASKPANRTKPKNKTALSSPASWQNTQMPSLPKQTLPQKSAEKKPCPDILFTDVTILKQDDKWATVRYTITNQGEGVFYLYGQSDSRNDNLVINAYISGVTALTRGAIPIGGQILPEKKGVPNVFKTGDKLTGTLKLDIRKKTRYMKSLVLSLDSNQFVQECDRKNNHTGVVLK
;
A
#
# COMPACT_ATOMS: atom_id res chain seq x y z
N MET A 1 -3.07 -22.41 1.79
CA MET A 1 -1.95 -23.29 1.41
C MET A 1 -1.02 -22.51 0.50
N LEU A 2 0.30 -22.60 0.71
CA LEU A 2 1.30 -21.85 -0.05
C LEU A 2 2.09 -22.84 -0.93
N LYS A 3 2.25 -22.55 -2.22
CA LYS A 3 3.21 -23.25 -3.08
C LYS A 3 4.10 -22.20 -3.74
N GLU A 4 5.40 -22.32 -3.53
CA GLU A 4 6.42 -21.38 -3.99
C GLU A 4 7.23 -22.03 -5.11
N LYS A 5 7.33 -21.35 -6.27
CA LYS A 5 8.28 -21.63 -7.35
C LYS A 5 8.82 -20.27 -7.79
N ASN A 6 10.11 -20.20 -8.11
CA ASN A 6 10.98 -19.00 -8.18
C ASN A 6 10.43 -17.68 -8.77
N ASP A 7 9.31 -17.65 -9.49
CA ASP A 7 8.74 -16.43 -10.09
C ASP A 7 7.29 -16.11 -9.65
N TRP A 8 6.58 -17.08 -9.06
CA TRP A 8 5.16 -16.95 -8.73
C TRP A 8 4.79 -17.69 -7.45
N LEU A 9 3.91 -17.07 -6.71
CA LEU A 9 3.35 -17.56 -5.47
C LEU A 9 1.88 -17.92 -5.68
N LYS A 10 1.52 -19.16 -5.35
CA LYS A 10 0.11 -19.56 -5.27
C LYS A 10 -0.40 -19.30 -3.86
N ILE A 11 -1.44 -18.50 -3.73
CA ILE A 11 -2.16 -18.33 -2.47
C ILE A 11 -3.58 -18.88 -2.59
N SER A 12 -4.08 -19.42 -1.49
CA SER A 12 -5.47 -19.86 -1.35
C SER A 12 -6.07 -19.16 -0.14
N PHE A 13 -7.20 -18.49 -0.31
CA PHE A 13 -7.83 -17.69 0.74
C PHE A 13 -9.36 -17.76 0.69
N THR A 14 -10.00 -17.23 1.74
CA THR A 14 -11.45 -17.05 1.80
C THR A 14 -11.75 -15.56 1.60
N ALA A 15 -12.58 -15.23 0.62
CA ALA A 15 -13.07 -13.89 0.36
C ALA A 15 -14.48 -13.74 0.92
N VAL A 16 -14.75 -12.64 1.64
CA VAL A 16 -16.07 -12.33 2.19
C VAL A 16 -16.45 -10.92 1.73
N ASN A 17 -17.61 -10.77 1.09
CA ASN A 17 -18.17 -9.46 0.78
C ASN A 17 -19.18 -9.10 1.87
N SER A 18 -18.76 -8.26 2.82
CA SER A 18 -19.64 -7.73 3.88
C SER A 18 -20.40 -6.47 3.46
N GLY A 19 -20.23 -6.00 2.22
CA GLY A 19 -20.88 -4.81 1.69
C GLY A 19 -22.29 -5.06 1.18
N ARG A 20 -22.98 -3.97 0.81
CA ARG A 20 -24.33 -3.99 0.22
C ARG A 20 -24.32 -4.07 -1.31
N MET A 21 -23.16 -3.96 -1.94
CA MET A 21 -22.99 -3.95 -3.39
C MET A 21 -22.21 -5.17 -3.87
N ASN A 22 -22.56 -5.66 -5.06
CA ASN A 22 -21.81 -6.71 -5.74
C ASN A 22 -20.45 -6.16 -6.17
N ILE A 23 -19.40 -6.90 -5.88
CA ILE A 23 -18.05 -6.56 -6.30
C ILE A 23 -17.83 -7.14 -7.68
N ASP A 24 -17.55 -6.29 -8.66
CA ASP A 24 -17.11 -6.69 -10.00
C ASP A 24 -15.88 -5.89 -10.40
N MET A 25 -14.72 -6.51 -10.28
CA MET A 25 -13.44 -5.84 -10.57
C MET A 25 -13.20 -5.61 -12.07
N ARG A 26 -14.07 -6.11 -12.95
CA ARG A 26 -14.00 -5.80 -14.40
C ARG A 26 -14.56 -4.41 -14.71
N GLN A 27 -15.41 -3.88 -13.83
CA GLN A 27 -16.00 -2.56 -14.01
C GLN A 27 -14.96 -1.48 -13.66
N LYS A 28 -14.76 -0.52 -14.57
CA LYS A 28 -13.88 0.61 -14.33
C LYS A 28 -14.39 1.40 -13.11
N GLY A 29 -13.49 1.69 -12.18
CA GLY A 29 -13.82 2.45 -10.96
C GLY A 29 -14.17 1.59 -9.74
N THR A 30 -14.41 0.28 -9.88
CA THR A 30 -14.66 -0.62 -8.73
C THR A 30 -13.56 -0.54 -7.68
N GLU A 31 -12.31 -0.38 -8.11
CA GLU A 31 -11.14 -0.25 -7.23
C GLU A 31 -11.21 0.94 -6.27
N HIS A 32 -12.01 1.97 -6.58
CA HIS A 32 -12.05 3.23 -5.82
C HIS A 32 -13.02 3.18 -4.64
N TRP A 33 -14.01 2.30 -4.68
CA TRP A 33 -15.03 2.17 -3.63
C TRP A 33 -14.98 0.83 -2.89
N VAL A 34 -14.15 -0.12 -3.34
CA VAL A 34 -13.93 -1.39 -2.63
C VAL A 34 -12.77 -1.28 -1.65
N VAL A 35 -13.05 -1.47 -0.36
CA VAL A 35 -12.04 -1.53 0.70
C VAL A 35 -11.63 -2.98 0.96
N PHE A 36 -10.34 -3.27 0.80
CA PHE A 36 -9.78 -4.60 1.06
C PHE A 36 -9.20 -4.69 2.47
N ASN A 37 -9.87 -5.48 3.33
CA ASN A 37 -9.38 -5.84 4.64
C ASN A 37 -8.76 -7.24 4.61
N PHE A 38 -7.52 -7.36 5.09
CA PHE A 38 -6.81 -8.62 5.16
C PHE A 38 -6.73 -9.08 6.61
N ASP A 39 -7.06 -10.34 6.85
CA ASP A 39 -6.94 -10.96 8.16
C ASP A 39 -5.47 -11.09 8.59
N ARG A 40 -5.23 -11.19 9.91
CA ARG A 40 -3.90 -11.34 10.51
C ARG A 40 -3.14 -12.56 9.99
N SER A 41 -3.84 -13.59 9.49
CA SER A 41 -3.24 -14.74 8.82
C SER A 41 -2.30 -14.37 7.67
N ILE A 42 -2.50 -13.22 7.00
CA ILE A 42 -1.60 -12.76 5.94
C ILE A 42 -0.19 -12.46 6.46
N TYR A 43 -0.07 -11.92 7.68
CA TYR A 43 1.21 -11.61 8.31
C TYR A 43 1.89 -12.88 8.84
N LYS A 44 1.11 -13.80 9.40
CA LYS A 44 1.60 -15.12 9.81
C LYS A 44 2.20 -15.89 8.62
N ALA A 45 1.59 -15.74 7.44
CA ALA A 45 2.08 -16.32 6.19
C ALA A 45 3.21 -15.50 5.50
N LYS A 46 3.70 -14.42 6.12
CA LYS A 46 4.71 -13.50 5.55
C LYS A 46 4.28 -12.83 4.22
N LEU A 47 2.98 -12.76 3.95
CA LEU A 47 2.39 -12.19 2.73
C LEU A 47 2.00 -10.70 2.88
N GLY A 48 2.31 -10.09 4.03
CA GLY A 48 1.93 -8.70 4.32
C GLY A 48 2.44 -7.69 3.27
N GLY A 49 3.65 -7.91 2.72
CA GLY A 49 4.22 -7.07 1.66
C GLY A 49 3.58 -7.27 0.27
N LEU A 50 2.79 -8.33 0.08
CA LEU A 50 2.17 -8.68 -1.20
C LEU A 50 0.69 -8.24 -1.29
N ARG A 51 0.17 -7.48 -0.31
CA ARG A 51 -1.23 -7.03 -0.29
C ARG A 51 -1.64 -6.32 -1.58
N GLN A 52 -0.77 -5.45 -2.12
CA GLN A 52 -1.07 -4.75 -3.37
C GLN A 52 -1.00 -5.68 -4.59
N ASN A 53 -0.05 -6.63 -4.61
CA ASN A 53 0.02 -7.65 -5.67
C ASN A 53 -1.26 -8.49 -5.69
N ILE A 54 -1.80 -8.83 -4.51
CA ILE A 54 -3.06 -9.56 -4.38
C ILE A 54 -4.22 -8.74 -4.93
N LYS A 55 -4.37 -7.47 -4.52
CA LYS A 55 -5.44 -6.59 -5.05
C LYS A 55 -5.35 -6.45 -6.57
N ARG A 56 -4.16 -6.17 -7.09
CA ARG A 56 -3.92 -6.01 -8.53
C ARG A 56 -4.25 -7.29 -9.30
N GLN A 57 -3.85 -8.44 -8.78
CA GLN A 57 -4.14 -9.70 -9.44
C GLN A 57 -5.64 -10.02 -9.39
N LEU A 58 -6.34 -9.69 -8.31
CA LEU A 58 -7.81 -9.80 -8.25
C LEU A 58 -8.50 -8.88 -9.27
N ALA A 59 -7.98 -7.68 -9.46
CA ALA A 59 -8.46 -6.78 -10.51
C ALA A 59 -8.21 -7.34 -11.91
N LYS A 60 -6.99 -7.81 -12.16
CA LYS A 60 -6.57 -8.40 -13.44
C LYS A 60 -7.35 -9.66 -13.81
N GLU A 61 -7.65 -10.54 -12.85
CA GLU A 61 -8.45 -11.74 -13.07
C GLU A 61 -9.97 -11.42 -13.17
N GLY A 62 -10.36 -10.18 -12.90
CA GLY A 62 -11.74 -9.75 -12.92
C GLY A 62 -12.57 -10.47 -11.86
N PHE A 63 -12.03 -10.50 -10.62
CA PHE A 63 -12.67 -11.11 -9.47
C PHE A 63 -14.08 -10.56 -9.23
N ARG A 64 -15.00 -11.47 -8.90
CA ARG A 64 -16.41 -11.18 -8.67
C ARG A 64 -16.90 -11.80 -7.37
N LEU A 65 -17.66 -11.04 -6.60
CA LEU A 65 -18.27 -11.51 -5.37
C LEU A 65 -19.55 -10.74 -5.05
N ASP A 66 -20.68 -11.42 -5.06
CA ASP A 66 -21.98 -10.80 -4.75
C ASP A 66 -22.05 -10.33 -3.29
N ALA A 67 -22.91 -9.35 -3.03
CA ALA A 67 -23.14 -8.81 -1.70
C ALA A 67 -23.53 -9.92 -0.70
N GLY A 68 -22.90 -9.91 0.48
CA GLY A 68 -23.14 -10.89 1.53
C GLY A 68 -22.61 -12.31 1.25
N LYS A 69 -21.96 -12.56 0.11
CA LYS A 69 -21.43 -13.89 -0.23
C LYS A 69 -20.01 -14.09 0.27
N THR A 70 -19.68 -15.36 0.49
CA THR A 70 -18.36 -15.84 0.87
C THR A 70 -17.88 -16.87 -0.15
N VAL A 71 -16.67 -16.72 -0.65
CA VAL A 71 -15.99 -17.71 -1.49
C VAL A 71 -14.82 -18.28 -0.70
N LYS A 72 -14.82 -19.60 -0.48
CA LYS A 72 -13.74 -20.31 0.21
C LYS A 72 -12.76 -20.88 -0.80
N ASN A 73 -11.50 -21.00 -0.39
CA ASN A 73 -10.43 -21.61 -1.18
C ASN A 73 -10.24 -20.97 -2.57
N TYR A 74 -10.44 -19.66 -2.67
CA TYR A 74 -10.13 -18.93 -3.88
C TYR A 74 -8.62 -18.98 -4.12
N GLU A 75 -8.22 -19.53 -5.25
CA GLU A 75 -6.82 -19.66 -5.62
C GLU A 75 -6.39 -18.50 -6.51
N LEU A 76 -5.30 -17.83 -6.12
CA LEU A 76 -4.74 -16.70 -6.84
C LEU A 76 -3.25 -16.94 -7.06
N LYS A 77 -2.80 -16.74 -8.30
CA LYS A 77 -1.38 -16.78 -8.65
C LYS A 77 -0.85 -15.36 -8.71
N ILE A 78 -0.01 -14.99 -7.75
CA ILE A 78 0.62 -13.66 -7.70
C ILE A 78 2.10 -13.80 -8.05
N SER A 79 2.65 -12.85 -8.80
CA SER A 79 4.11 -12.80 -9.03
C SER A 79 4.82 -12.54 -7.69
N ALA A 80 5.75 -13.43 -7.34
CA ALA A 80 6.54 -13.34 -6.10
C ALA A 80 7.66 -12.28 -6.21
N ILE A 81 8.02 -11.94 -7.44
CA ILE A 81 8.94 -10.87 -7.78
C ILE A 81 8.23 -9.54 -7.51
N MET A 82 8.75 -8.74 -6.56
CA MET A 82 8.48 -7.30 -6.57
C MET A 82 8.85 -6.81 -7.96
N PRO A 83 7.93 -6.30 -8.79
CA PRO A 83 8.24 -6.02 -10.17
C PRO A 83 9.35 -4.97 -10.21
N THR A 84 10.55 -5.41 -10.56
CA THR A 84 11.58 -4.56 -11.14
C THR A 84 10.91 -3.81 -12.29
N PRO A 85 11.10 -2.49 -12.42
CA PRO A 85 10.45 -1.74 -13.49
C PRO A 85 10.84 -2.36 -14.83
N LEU A 86 9.91 -3.03 -15.49
CA LEU A 86 10.08 -3.40 -16.88
C LEU A 86 10.19 -2.08 -17.66
N PRO A 87 11.19 -1.93 -18.54
CA PRO A 87 11.24 -0.77 -19.43
C PRO A 87 9.92 -0.69 -20.18
N LYS A 88 9.35 0.52 -20.24
CA LYS A 88 8.13 0.81 -21.00
C LYS A 88 8.25 0.17 -22.39
N LYS A 89 7.45 -0.87 -22.65
CA LYS A 89 7.30 -1.43 -24.00
C LYS A 89 6.76 -0.31 -24.88
N ALA A 90 7.52 0.02 -25.92
CA ALA A 90 7.09 0.89 -27.00
C ALA A 90 5.76 0.38 -27.58
N GLU A 91 4.87 1.31 -27.92
CA GLU A 91 3.58 1.03 -28.52
C GLU A 91 3.72 0.26 -29.85
N PRO A 92 2.88 -0.75 -30.11
CA PRO A 92 2.97 -1.55 -31.32
C PRO A 92 2.21 -0.91 -32.51
N LYS A 93 2.81 -0.97 -33.70
CA LYS A 93 2.13 -0.75 -35.00
C LYS A 93 1.34 -1.99 -35.45
N PRO A 94 0.25 -1.85 -36.24
CA PRO A 94 -0.71 -2.94 -36.52
C PRO A 94 -0.46 -3.70 -37.85
N LEU A 95 -1.26 -4.77 -38.01
CA LEU A 95 -1.45 -5.75 -39.13
C LEU A 95 -0.60 -7.04 -39.04
N ALA A 96 -1.08 -8.26 -39.30
CA ALA A 96 -2.40 -8.81 -39.67
C ALA A 96 -2.47 -10.34 -39.43
N SER A 97 -3.71 -10.84 -39.26
CA SER A 97 -4.29 -12.19 -39.56
C SER A 97 -3.72 -13.54 -39.05
N LYS A 98 -4.65 -14.25 -38.34
CA LYS A 98 -4.94 -15.69 -38.07
C LYS A 98 -4.45 -16.77 -39.08
N PRO A 99 -4.45 -18.12 -38.80
CA PRO A 99 -5.48 -18.87 -38.04
C PRO A 99 -5.10 -20.13 -37.18
N ALA A 100 -6.07 -20.50 -36.33
CA ALA A 100 -6.55 -21.82 -35.86
C ALA A 100 -5.60 -23.05 -35.73
N ASN A 101 -5.63 -23.74 -34.58
CA ASN A 101 -6.36 -25.03 -34.47
C ASN A 101 -6.54 -25.58 -33.03
N ARG A 102 -7.58 -26.42 -32.93
CA ARG A 102 -8.10 -27.27 -31.84
C ARG A 102 -7.08 -28.17 -31.13
N THR A 103 -7.32 -28.45 -29.84
CA THR A 103 -7.74 -29.80 -29.36
C THR A 103 -8.10 -29.84 -27.86
N LYS A 104 -9.16 -30.58 -27.52
CA LYS A 104 -9.54 -31.07 -26.17
C LYS A 104 -9.06 -32.52 -26.02
N PRO A 105 -8.82 -33.03 -24.80
CA PRO A 105 -9.74 -34.02 -24.17
C PRO A 105 -9.88 -33.79 -22.63
N LYS A 106 -11.05 -33.88 -21.98
CA LYS A 106 -11.89 -35.04 -21.55
C LYS A 106 -11.17 -36.14 -20.74
N ASN A 107 -11.42 -36.17 -19.42
CA ASN A 107 -11.82 -37.30 -18.55
C ASN A 107 -11.99 -36.72 -17.12
N LYS A 108 -13.15 -36.69 -16.44
CA LYS A 108 -14.07 -37.74 -15.94
C LYS A 108 -13.38 -38.86 -15.15
N THR A 109 -13.36 -38.72 -13.82
CA THR A 109 -13.62 -39.83 -12.89
C THR A 109 -14.30 -39.28 -11.63
N ALA A 110 -15.40 -39.92 -11.25
CA ALA A 110 -16.18 -39.71 -10.03
C ALA A 110 -15.73 -40.70 -8.92
N LEU A 111 -16.44 -40.67 -7.79
CA LEU A 111 -16.32 -41.49 -6.56
C LEU A 111 -15.13 -41.09 -5.65
N SER A 112 -15.27 -40.95 -4.33
CA SER A 112 -16.36 -41.19 -3.39
C SER A 112 -15.93 -40.62 -2.02
N SER A 113 -16.82 -39.97 -1.29
CA SER A 113 -16.75 -39.90 0.19
C SER A 113 -17.37 -41.19 0.75
N PRO A 114 -16.97 -41.63 1.96
CA PRO A 114 -17.68 -41.16 3.13
C PRO A 114 -16.80 -40.88 4.36
N ALA A 115 -17.46 -40.23 5.31
CA ALA A 115 -17.01 -39.70 6.58
C ALA A 115 -16.38 -40.73 7.55
N SER A 116 -15.54 -40.23 8.46
CA SER A 116 -15.58 -40.62 9.86
C SER A 116 -14.89 -39.57 10.72
N TRP A 117 -15.66 -38.89 11.56
CA TRP A 117 -15.15 -38.13 12.70
C TRP A 117 -14.84 -39.13 13.82
N GLN A 118 -13.58 -39.20 14.23
CA GLN A 118 -13.21 -39.79 15.51
C GLN A 118 -12.45 -38.76 16.33
N ASN A 119 -13.02 -38.52 17.51
CA ASN A 119 -12.44 -37.82 18.64
C ASN A 119 -11.05 -38.35 18.94
N THR A 120 -10.09 -37.45 19.10
CA THR A 120 -8.92 -37.71 19.93
C THR A 120 -8.61 -36.44 20.72
N GLN A 121 -8.95 -36.46 22.00
CA GLN A 121 -8.47 -35.50 22.98
C GLN A 121 -6.94 -35.59 23.01
N MET A 122 -6.25 -34.49 22.70
CA MET A 122 -4.82 -34.40 22.91
C MET A 122 -4.52 -34.00 24.37
N PRO A 123 -3.59 -34.68 25.05
CA PRO A 123 -3.09 -34.29 26.36
C PRO A 123 -2.37 -32.94 26.27
N SER A 124 -2.60 -32.07 27.26
CA SER A 124 -1.95 -30.77 27.39
C SER A 124 -0.43 -30.93 27.51
N LEU A 125 0.32 -30.42 26.53
CA LEU A 125 1.77 -30.36 26.58
C LEU A 125 2.26 -29.35 27.63
N PRO A 126 3.36 -29.64 28.35
CA PRO A 126 3.97 -28.73 29.32
C PRO A 126 4.42 -27.42 28.66
N LYS A 127 4.28 -26.30 29.38
CA LYS A 127 4.89 -25.01 29.03
C LYS A 127 6.42 -25.17 28.96
N GLN A 128 6.95 -25.47 27.78
CA GLN A 128 8.36 -25.30 27.49
C GLN A 128 8.60 -23.84 27.10
N THR A 129 9.30 -23.13 27.97
CA THR A 129 9.83 -21.78 27.74
C THR A 129 10.84 -21.87 26.60
N LEU A 130 10.42 -21.50 25.39
CA LEU A 130 11.33 -21.39 24.25
C LEU A 130 12.35 -20.28 24.53
N PRO A 131 13.66 -20.52 24.37
CA PRO A 131 14.67 -19.47 24.44
C PRO A 131 14.35 -18.41 23.38
N GLN A 132 14.23 -17.15 23.81
CA GLN A 132 14.03 -15.99 22.93
C GLN A 132 15.26 -15.82 22.02
N LYS A 133 15.26 -16.55 20.91
CA LYS A 133 16.06 -16.24 19.73
C LYS A 133 15.62 -14.85 19.30
N SER A 134 16.44 -13.84 19.56
CA SER A 134 16.22 -12.45 19.16
C SER A 134 15.82 -12.46 17.69
N ALA A 135 14.55 -12.13 17.43
CA ALA A 135 14.07 -11.96 16.07
C ALA A 135 14.89 -10.82 15.47
N GLU A 136 15.77 -11.12 14.52
CA GLU A 136 16.48 -10.12 13.72
C GLU A 136 15.46 -9.07 13.26
N LYS A 137 15.63 -7.86 13.78
CA LYS A 137 14.72 -6.74 13.52
C LYS A 137 14.88 -6.42 12.04
N LYS A 138 13.86 -6.74 11.23
CA LYS A 138 13.91 -6.48 9.79
C LYS A 138 14.17 -4.99 9.55
N PRO A 139 15.05 -4.62 8.59
CA PRO A 139 15.31 -3.23 8.26
C PRO A 139 14.01 -2.57 7.79
N CYS A 140 13.58 -1.52 8.48
CA CYS A 140 12.40 -0.71 8.15
C CYS A 140 12.83 0.69 7.68
N PRO A 141 12.12 1.30 6.73
CA PRO A 141 12.33 2.70 6.39
C PRO A 141 11.83 3.61 7.51
N ASP A 142 12.37 4.82 7.57
CA ASP A 142 11.91 5.88 8.49
C ASP A 142 11.98 7.22 7.76
N ILE A 143 10.83 7.71 7.29
CA ILE A 143 10.76 8.87 6.42
C ILE A 143 10.18 10.05 7.19
N LEU A 144 10.95 11.13 7.24
CA LEU A 144 10.57 12.33 7.98
C LEU A 144 11.04 13.61 7.31
N PHE A 145 10.43 14.72 7.74
CA PHE A 145 10.87 16.05 7.38
C PHE A 145 12.07 16.46 8.23
N THR A 146 13.20 16.74 7.59
CA THR A 146 14.40 17.26 8.28
C THR A 146 14.50 18.78 8.25
N ASP A 147 13.90 19.40 7.23
CA ASP A 147 13.88 20.86 7.10
C ASP A 147 12.56 21.30 6.46
N VAL A 148 11.94 22.35 7.02
CA VAL A 148 10.75 22.99 6.47
C VAL A 148 10.86 24.49 6.70
N THR A 149 10.85 25.25 5.61
CA THR A 149 11.03 26.70 5.63
C THR A 149 10.02 27.42 4.74
N ILE A 150 9.47 28.53 5.23
CA ILE A 150 8.55 29.37 4.45
C ILE A 150 9.39 30.26 3.55
N LEU A 151 9.29 30.07 2.23
CA LEU A 151 9.99 30.88 1.23
C LEU A 151 9.27 32.19 0.96
N LYS A 152 7.95 32.14 0.82
CA LYS A 152 7.09 33.29 0.52
C LYS A 152 5.74 33.10 1.20
N GLN A 153 5.18 34.18 1.71
CA GLN A 153 3.87 34.18 2.34
C GLN A 153 3.14 35.48 2.02
N ASP A 154 1.86 35.37 1.66
CA ASP A 154 0.89 36.45 1.59
C ASP A 154 -0.41 36.03 2.31
N ASP A 155 -1.48 36.82 2.21
CA ASP A 155 -2.75 36.52 2.89
C ASP A 155 -3.48 35.29 2.33
N LYS A 156 -3.16 34.88 1.10
CA LYS A 156 -3.83 33.81 0.36
C LYS A 156 -2.95 32.57 0.24
N TRP A 157 -1.64 32.73 0.09
CA TRP A 157 -0.72 31.68 -0.28
C TRP A 157 0.52 31.64 0.62
N ALA A 158 0.95 30.44 0.95
CA ALA A 158 2.29 30.17 1.49
C ALA A 158 3.03 29.22 0.55
N THR A 159 4.24 29.59 0.15
CA THR A 159 5.18 28.71 -0.55
C THR A 159 6.21 28.23 0.44
N VAL A 160 6.28 26.91 0.62
CA VAL A 160 7.14 26.25 1.60
C VAL A 160 8.14 25.38 0.87
N ARG A 161 9.40 25.43 1.31
CA ARG A 161 10.44 24.46 0.95
C ARG A 161 10.48 23.40 2.03
N TYR A 162 10.57 22.15 1.62
CA TYR A 162 10.70 21.01 2.52
C TYR A 162 11.84 20.11 2.07
N THR A 163 12.44 19.41 3.02
CA THR A 163 13.39 18.32 2.80
C THR A 163 12.92 17.08 3.53
N ILE A 164 12.76 15.98 2.79
CA ILE A 164 12.41 14.66 3.29
C ILE A 164 13.67 13.79 3.29
N THR A 165 13.90 13.05 4.36
CA THR A 165 15.04 12.14 4.50
C THR A 165 14.58 10.76 4.95
N ASN A 166 15.24 9.70 4.46
CA ASN A 166 15.11 8.36 5.05
C ASN A 166 16.18 8.14 6.12
N GLN A 167 15.80 8.15 7.40
CA GLN A 167 16.69 7.85 8.52
C GLN A 167 16.72 6.35 8.88
N GLY A 168 15.82 5.55 8.29
CA GLY A 168 15.68 4.14 8.60
C GLY A 168 16.67 3.29 7.82
N GLU A 169 16.96 2.09 8.35
CA GLU A 169 17.86 1.11 7.72
C GLU A 169 17.23 0.43 6.49
N GLY A 170 15.91 0.54 6.32
CA GLY A 170 15.17 -0.01 5.18
C GLY A 170 15.04 0.97 4.02
N VAL A 171 14.88 0.42 2.81
CA VAL A 171 14.59 1.20 1.60
C VAL A 171 13.12 1.63 1.57
N PHE A 172 12.87 2.78 0.95
CA PHE A 172 11.55 3.34 0.73
C PHE A 172 11.29 3.57 -0.76
N TYR A 173 10.04 3.45 -1.21
CA TYR A 173 9.65 3.73 -2.59
C TYR A 173 8.78 4.98 -2.60
N LEU A 174 9.22 6.04 -3.29
CA LEU A 174 8.52 7.33 -3.35
C LEU A 174 7.24 7.28 -4.20
N TYR A 175 7.27 6.46 -5.26
CA TYR A 175 6.28 6.41 -6.31
C TYR A 175 5.83 4.96 -6.58
N GLY A 176 4.53 4.81 -6.79
CA GLY A 176 3.91 3.54 -7.17
C GLY A 176 3.72 3.44 -8.68
N GLN A 177 2.83 2.54 -9.10
CA GLN A 177 2.57 2.28 -10.52
C GLN A 177 1.48 3.17 -11.12
N SER A 178 0.76 3.91 -10.27
CA SER A 178 -0.33 4.79 -10.66
C SER A 178 -0.09 6.18 -10.09
N ASP A 179 -0.73 7.20 -10.67
CA ASP A 179 -0.73 8.57 -10.13
C ASP A 179 -1.68 8.74 -8.92
N SER A 180 -2.12 7.63 -8.32
CA SER A 180 -3.06 7.63 -7.21
C SER A 180 -2.39 8.01 -5.89
N ARG A 181 -3.11 8.74 -5.01
CA ARG A 181 -2.68 9.02 -3.63
C ARG A 181 -2.43 7.74 -2.81
N ASN A 182 -3.05 6.63 -3.19
CA ASN A 182 -2.92 5.36 -2.49
C ASN A 182 -1.59 4.66 -2.77
N ASP A 183 -0.92 5.07 -3.85
CA ASP A 183 0.25 4.41 -4.39
C ASP A 183 1.50 5.30 -4.38
N ASN A 184 1.42 6.52 -3.88
CA ASN A 184 2.55 7.46 -3.86
C ASN A 184 2.70 8.09 -2.49
N LEU A 185 3.89 8.62 -2.20
CA LEU A 185 4.08 9.46 -1.04
C LEU A 185 3.26 10.76 -1.18
N VAL A 186 2.42 11.04 -0.19
CA VAL A 186 1.58 12.22 -0.16
C VAL A 186 2.04 13.15 0.96
N ILE A 187 2.23 14.42 0.64
CA ILE A 187 2.42 15.48 1.63
C ILE A 187 1.04 16.11 1.87
N ASN A 188 0.51 15.95 3.07
CA ASN A 188 -0.69 16.64 3.53
C ASN A 188 -0.31 17.88 4.33
N ALA A 189 -1.12 18.93 4.21
CA ALA A 189 -0.92 20.21 4.88
C ALA A 189 -2.15 20.60 5.70
N TYR A 190 -1.89 21.14 6.88
CA TYR A 190 -2.91 21.54 7.85
C TYR A 190 -2.58 22.90 8.45
N ILE A 191 -3.62 23.65 8.78
CA ILE A 191 -3.51 24.84 9.63
C ILE A 191 -3.90 24.46 11.05
N SER A 192 -3.11 24.87 12.03
CA SER A 192 -3.26 24.52 13.44
C SER A 192 -2.94 25.72 14.35
N GLY A 193 -3.42 25.70 15.58
CA GLY A 193 -3.00 26.65 16.63
C GLY A 193 -1.62 26.36 17.21
N VAL A 194 -1.12 25.14 17.01
CA VAL A 194 0.19 24.67 17.50
C VAL A 194 0.96 23.99 16.38
N THR A 195 2.27 23.86 16.53
CA THR A 195 3.16 23.23 15.54
C THR A 195 3.02 21.70 15.46
N ALA A 196 2.32 21.09 16.41
CA ALA A 196 1.97 19.67 16.38
C ALA A 196 0.67 19.40 15.60
N LEU A 197 0.55 18.20 15.01
CA LEU A 197 -0.69 17.76 14.38
C LEU A 197 -1.70 17.38 15.48
N THR A 198 -2.85 18.07 15.50
CA THR A 198 -3.92 17.85 16.49
C THR A 198 -5.25 17.59 15.81
N ARG A 199 -6.25 17.12 16.58
CA ARG A 199 -7.63 16.94 16.08
C ARG A 199 -8.29 18.25 15.62
N GLY A 200 -7.82 19.40 16.11
CA GLY A 200 -8.31 20.71 15.70
C GLY A 200 -7.63 21.27 14.45
N ALA A 201 -6.67 20.55 13.87
CA ALA A 201 -5.98 20.99 12.68
C ALA A 201 -6.90 20.92 11.44
N ILE A 202 -6.95 22.00 10.67
CA ILE A 202 -7.81 22.13 9.49
C ILE A 202 -7.02 21.72 8.25
N PRO A 203 -7.46 20.71 7.48
CA PRO A 203 -6.80 20.35 6.24
C PRO A 203 -6.94 21.47 5.20
N ILE A 204 -5.81 21.85 4.60
CA ILE A 204 -5.72 22.87 3.55
C ILE A 204 -5.21 22.30 2.22
N GLY A 205 -5.11 20.98 2.12
CA GLY A 205 -4.68 20.28 0.92
C GLY A 205 -3.31 19.65 1.10
N GLY A 206 -2.50 19.71 0.04
CA GLY A 206 -1.24 18.97 -0.04
C GLY A 206 -0.91 18.62 -1.48
N GLN A 207 0.08 17.76 -1.68
CA GLN A 207 0.43 17.27 -3.00
C GLN A 207 0.88 15.81 -2.94
N ILE A 208 0.64 15.09 -4.03
CA ILE A 208 1.39 13.87 -4.32
C ILE A 208 2.79 14.31 -4.72
N LEU A 209 3.81 13.65 -4.17
CA LEU A 209 5.19 13.92 -4.56
C LEU A 209 5.35 13.62 -6.07
N PRO A 210 5.68 14.61 -6.92
CA PRO A 210 5.78 14.37 -8.35
C PRO A 210 7.08 13.64 -8.69
N GLU A 211 7.02 12.72 -9.64
CA GLU A 211 8.22 12.08 -10.18
C GLU A 211 9.11 13.13 -10.85
N LYS A 212 10.32 13.31 -10.35
CA LYS A 212 11.31 14.25 -10.90
C LYS A 212 12.40 13.50 -11.65
N LYS A 213 12.77 14.00 -12.84
CA LYS A 213 13.93 13.48 -13.57
C LYS A 213 15.18 13.55 -12.70
N GLY A 214 15.86 12.41 -12.56
CA GLY A 214 17.09 12.30 -11.76
C GLY A 214 16.88 11.99 -10.27
N VAL A 215 15.64 11.90 -9.78
CA VAL A 215 15.35 11.41 -8.43
C VAL A 215 15.00 9.93 -8.51
N PRO A 216 15.78 9.02 -7.88
CA PRO A 216 15.45 7.61 -7.88
C PRO A 216 14.14 7.37 -7.15
N ASN A 217 13.30 6.47 -7.67
CA ASN A 217 12.10 6.02 -6.96
C ASN A 217 12.46 5.36 -5.61
N VAL A 218 13.61 4.68 -5.56
CA VAL A 218 14.12 4.03 -4.35
C VAL A 218 14.90 5.04 -3.52
N PHE A 219 14.40 5.28 -2.31
CA PHE A 219 14.97 6.12 -1.27
C PHE A 219 15.69 5.25 -0.25
N LYS A 220 17.02 5.25 -0.32
CA LYS A 220 17.91 4.51 0.58
C LYS A 220 18.13 5.28 1.88
N THR A 221 18.71 4.62 2.87
CA THR A 221 19.15 5.25 4.13
C THR A 221 20.06 6.45 3.84
N GLY A 222 19.72 7.60 4.40
CA GLY A 222 20.44 8.86 4.23
C GLY A 222 20.05 9.67 2.99
N ASP A 223 19.27 9.11 2.05
CA ASP A 223 18.82 9.85 0.87
C ASP A 223 17.93 11.03 1.27
N LYS A 224 18.10 12.16 0.56
CA LYS A 224 17.39 13.42 0.81
C LYS A 224 16.72 13.92 -0.44
N LEU A 225 15.52 14.49 -0.28
CA LEU A 225 14.74 15.05 -1.36
C LEU A 225 14.18 16.39 -0.92
N THR A 226 14.54 17.42 -1.68
CA THR A 226 14.04 18.77 -1.47
C THR A 226 12.96 19.09 -2.50
N GLY A 227 11.89 19.72 -2.03
CA GLY A 227 10.81 20.17 -2.88
C GLY A 227 10.22 21.48 -2.39
N THR A 228 9.29 21.99 -3.19
CA THR A 228 8.48 23.15 -2.85
C THR A 228 7.02 22.76 -2.93
N LEU A 229 6.20 23.43 -2.12
CA LEU A 229 4.76 23.21 -2.02
C LEU A 229 4.09 24.58 -1.85
N LYS A 230 3.13 24.89 -2.70
CA LYS A 230 2.31 26.11 -2.62
C LYS A 230 0.96 25.76 -2.02
N LEU A 231 0.58 26.46 -0.96
CA LEU A 231 -0.58 26.14 -0.12
C LEU A 231 -1.52 27.33 -0.01
N ASP A 232 -2.82 27.08 -0.11
CA ASP A 232 -3.85 28.09 0.20
C ASP A 232 -3.99 28.21 1.71
N ILE A 233 -3.63 29.37 2.26
CA ILE A 233 -3.66 29.65 3.68
C ILE A 233 -4.79 30.59 4.09
N ARG A 234 -5.81 30.81 3.25
CA ARG A 234 -6.96 31.68 3.59
C ARG A 234 -7.76 31.21 4.81
N LYS A 235 -7.67 29.92 5.13
CA LYS A 235 -8.28 29.35 6.35
C LYS A 235 -7.50 29.71 7.63
N LYS A 236 -6.37 30.41 7.52
CA LYS A 236 -5.59 30.91 8.67
C LYS A 236 -6.44 31.89 9.46
N THR A 237 -6.45 31.74 10.77
CA THR A 237 -7.07 32.69 11.69
C THR A 237 -6.01 33.29 12.62
N ARG A 238 -6.39 34.30 13.39
CA ARG A 238 -5.52 34.89 14.43
C ARG A 238 -4.99 33.85 15.42
N TYR A 239 -5.75 32.78 15.68
CA TYR A 239 -5.43 31.73 16.64
C TYR A 239 -4.80 30.50 16.01
N MET A 240 -4.81 30.38 14.69
CA MET A 240 -4.28 29.23 13.96
C MET A 240 -3.12 29.66 13.05
N LYS A 241 -1.99 29.96 13.67
CA LYS A 241 -0.80 30.48 12.98
C LYS A 241 0.22 29.41 12.62
N SER A 242 -0.03 28.14 12.90
CA SER A 242 0.90 27.06 12.57
C SER A 242 0.47 26.35 11.29
N LEU A 243 1.41 26.19 10.36
CA LEU A 243 1.29 25.27 9.25
C LEU A 243 1.96 23.96 9.65
N VAL A 244 1.21 22.86 9.57
CA VAL A 244 1.70 21.51 9.88
C VAL A 244 1.69 20.69 8.60
N LEU A 245 2.82 20.09 8.27
CA LEU A 245 2.96 19.14 7.18
C LEU A 245 3.01 17.71 7.75
N SER A 246 2.43 16.76 7.04
CA SER A 246 2.46 15.34 7.38
C SER A 246 2.67 14.52 6.13
N LEU A 247 3.51 13.49 6.23
CA LEU A 247 3.66 12.47 5.20
C LEU A 247 2.59 11.41 5.43
N ASP A 248 1.65 11.33 4.50
CA ASP A 248 0.66 10.26 4.48
C ASP A 248 1.10 9.19 3.50
N SER A 249 1.26 8.02 4.10
CA SER A 249 1.97 6.92 3.55
C SER A 249 0.98 5.72 3.65
N ASN A 250 -0.12 5.83 2.89
CA ASN A 250 -1.16 4.77 2.86
C ASN A 250 -0.64 3.44 2.28
N GLN A 251 0.56 3.41 1.71
CA GLN A 251 1.23 2.21 1.24
C GLN A 251 1.96 1.41 2.32
N PHE A 252 2.22 1.98 3.51
CA PHE A 252 3.31 1.46 4.33
C PHE A 252 2.76 0.67 5.52
N VAL A 253 3.14 -0.61 5.56
CA VAL A 253 2.77 -1.54 6.64
C VAL A 253 3.79 -1.49 7.78
N GLN A 254 5.01 -0.95 7.58
CA GLN A 254 6.01 -0.93 8.64
C GLN A 254 7.14 0.11 8.41
N GLU A 255 6.87 1.39 8.70
CA GLU A 255 7.94 2.35 9.03
C GLU A 255 8.44 2.08 10.46
N CYS A 256 9.70 2.42 10.76
CA CYS A 256 10.28 2.23 12.08
C CYS A 256 9.58 3.11 13.13
N ASP A 257 9.30 4.36 12.79
CA ASP A 257 8.46 5.27 13.55
C ASP A 257 7.52 5.99 12.57
N ARG A 258 6.23 6.03 12.91
CA ARG A 258 5.22 6.78 12.13
C ARG A 258 4.86 8.10 12.81
N LYS A 259 5.34 8.34 14.03
CA LYS A 259 4.99 9.51 14.82
C LYS A 259 5.86 10.71 14.48
N ASN A 260 6.99 10.51 13.80
CA ASN A 260 7.94 11.55 13.38
C ASN A 260 7.68 12.08 11.95
N ASN A 261 6.64 11.57 11.28
CA ASN A 261 6.32 11.90 9.89
C ASN A 261 5.60 13.25 9.71
N HIS A 262 5.55 14.08 10.76
CA HIS A 262 4.91 15.39 10.74
C HIS A 262 5.82 16.45 11.36
N THR A 263 5.68 17.68 10.87
CA THR A 263 6.43 18.83 11.38
C THR A 263 5.61 20.10 11.19
N GLY A 264 5.90 21.13 11.97
CA GLY A 264 5.16 22.38 11.93
C GLY A 264 6.05 23.60 11.90
N VAL A 265 5.61 24.62 11.17
CA VAL A 265 6.22 25.95 11.08
C VAL A 265 5.20 27.03 11.39
N VAL A 266 5.64 28.15 11.92
CA VAL A 266 4.74 29.27 12.25
C VAL A 266 4.63 30.19 11.03
N LEU A 267 3.41 30.38 10.54
CA LEU A 267 3.03 31.38 9.54
C LEU A 267 3.09 32.77 10.18
N LYS A 268 3.63 33.73 9.44
CA LYS A 268 3.68 35.15 9.86
C LYS A 268 2.29 35.78 9.84
#